data_AF-A0A4Y2AMH6-F1
#
_entry.id   AF-A0A4Y2AMH6-F1
#
_cell.length_a   1.000
_cell.length_b   1.000
_cell.length_c   1.000
_cell.angle_alpha   90.00
_cell.angle_beta   90.00
_cell.angle_gamma   90.00
#
_symmetry.space_group_name_H-M   'P 1'
#
loop_
_entity.id
_entity.type
_entity.pdbx_description
1 polymer ?
#
loop_
_entity_poly.entity_id
_entity_poly.type
_entity_poly.pdbx_seq_one_letter_code
_entity_poly.pdbx_strand_id
1 'polypeptide(L)'
;MVWVVISSKGIIDSFFQEQTINAAKYLGILDEFMAILYALDDHWNASWFMQDGARPHRTHSVFDFLSEHFNDRVIFLDYDKNTGSGVA
;
A
#
# COMPACT_ATOMS: atom_id res chain seq x y z
N MET A 1 5.16 -4.51 -16.38
CA MET A 1 5.80 -4.41 -15.04
C MET A 1 5.05 -5.30 -14.06
N VAL A 2 5.70 -5.67 -12.96
CA VAL A 2 5.07 -6.44 -11.87
C VAL A 2 5.15 -5.62 -10.59
N TRP A 3 4.05 -5.56 -9.85
CA TRP A 3 4.03 -5.08 -8.47
C TRP A 3 3.80 -6.29 -7.56
N VAL A 4 4.57 -6.41 -6.47
CA VAL A 4 4.56 -7.61 -5.62
C VAL A 4 4.43 -7.20 -4.17
N VAL A 5 3.56 -7.89 -3.44
CA VAL A 5 3.47 -7.76 -1.98
C VAL A 5 4.19 -8.93 -1.34
N ILE A 6 5.06 -8.60 -0.40
CA ILE A 6 5.81 -9.56 0.39
C ILE A 6 5.67 -9.27 1.88
N SER A 7 5.72 -10.33 2.67
CA SER A 7 5.81 -10.29 4.12
C SER A 7 6.93 -11.21 4.60
N SER A 8 7.19 -11.21 5.91
CA SER A 8 8.12 -12.18 6.50
C SER A 8 7.67 -13.64 6.35
N LYS A 9 6.38 -13.89 6.07
CA LYS A 9 5.83 -15.23 5.81
C LYS A 9 5.98 -15.66 4.35
N GLY A 10 6.37 -14.77 3.45
CA GLY A 10 6.51 -15.02 2.02
C GLY A 10 5.77 -14.00 1.15
N ILE A 11 5.62 -14.35 -0.12
CA ILE A 11 4.88 -13.55 -1.11
C ILE A 11 3.39 -13.68 -0.81
N ILE A 12 2.69 -12.54 -0.74
CA ILE A 12 1.23 -12.49 -0.57
C ILE A 12 0.56 -12.55 -1.94
N ASP A 13 0.93 -11.64 -2.86
CA ASP A 13 0.46 -11.67 -4.25
C ASP A 13 1.35 -10.84 -5.20
N SER A 14 1.08 -10.95 -6.49
CA SER A 14 1.73 -10.22 -7.58
C SER A 14 0.73 -9.74 -8.64
N PHE A 15 0.87 -8.49 -9.06
CA PHE A 15 -0.05 -7.82 -9.99
C PHE A 15 0.70 -7.41 -11.25
N PHE A 16 0.21 -7.86 -12.39
CA PHE A 16 0.83 -7.63 -13.69
C PHE A 16 0.19 -6.44 -14.39
N GLN A 17 1.01 -5.48 -14.80
CA GLN A 17 0.57 -4.26 -15.49
C GLN A 17 1.33 -4.12 -16.81
N GLU A 18 0.62 -4.10 -17.93
CA GLU A 18 1.24 -3.93 -19.25
C GLU A 18 1.73 -2.50 -19.48
N GLN A 19 1.07 -1.53 -18.87
CA GLN A 19 1.31 -0.10 -19.03
C GLN A 19 1.95 0.51 -17.78
N THR A 20 2.51 1.72 -17.92
CA THR A 20 3.00 2.52 -16.80
C THR A 20 1.91 2.72 -15.73
N ILE A 21 2.29 2.52 -14.47
CA ILE A 21 1.42 2.74 -13.31
C ILE A 21 1.36 4.24 -13.02
N ASN A 22 0.16 4.78 -13.05
CA ASN A 22 -0.17 6.10 -12.51
C ASN A 22 -0.92 5.91 -11.18
N ALA A 23 -1.23 7.01 -10.48
CA ALA A 23 -1.88 6.93 -9.17
C ALA A 23 -3.24 6.20 -9.20
N ALA A 24 -4.04 6.38 -10.25
CA ALA A 24 -5.34 5.70 -10.36
C ALA A 24 -5.19 4.18 -10.50
N LYS A 25 -4.25 3.72 -11.33
CA LYS A 25 -3.92 2.29 -11.45
C LYS A 25 -3.33 1.75 -10.16
N TYR A 26 -2.51 2.56 -9.48
CA TYR A 26 -1.92 2.16 -8.21
C TYR A 26 -2.99 1.95 -7.13
N LEU A 27 -3.97 2.85 -7.02
CA LEU A 27 -5.12 2.66 -6.13
C LEU A 27 -5.91 1.39 -6.46
N GLY A 28 -6.11 1.07 -7.74
CA GLY A 28 -6.75 -0.19 -8.13
C GLY A 28 -5.97 -1.43 -7.66
N ILE A 29 -4.64 -1.39 -7.74
CA ILE A 29 -3.78 -2.47 -7.20
C ILE A 29 -3.91 -2.55 -5.68
N LEU A 30 -3.92 -1.42 -4.97
CA LEU A 30 -4.08 -1.39 -3.52
C LEU A 30 -5.45 -1.92 -3.08
N ASP A 31 -6.52 -1.59 -3.80
CA ASP A 31 -7.88 -2.06 -3.52
C ASP A 31 -7.96 -3.60 -3.67
N GLU A 32 -7.43 -4.14 -4.77
CA GLU A 32 -7.37 -5.59 -5.00
C GLU A 32 -6.51 -6.29 -3.92
N PHE A 33 -5.37 -5.69 -3.56
CA PHE A 33 -4.53 -6.16 -2.46
C PHE A 33 -5.28 -6.18 -1.12
N MET A 34 -6.06 -5.14 -0.80
CA MET A 34 -6.84 -5.11 0.44
C MET A 34 -7.88 -6.22 0.46
N ALA A 35 -8.54 -6.51 -0.66
CA ALA A 35 -9.49 -7.62 -0.76
C ALA A 35 -8.84 -8.97 -0.44
N ILE A 36 -7.61 -9.20 -0.93
CA ILE A 36 -6.81 -10.40 -0.61
C ILE A 36 -6.45 -10.42 0.88
N LEU A 37 -5.97 -9.30 1.44
CA LEU A 37 -5.65 -9.22 2.87
C LEU A 37 -6.84 -9.54 3.77
N TYR A 38 -8.03 -9.00 3.47
CA TYR A 38 -9.24 -9.28 4.25
C TYR A 38 -9.67 -10.75 4.18
N ALA A 39 -9.39 -11.43 3.06
CA ALA A 39 -9.68 -12.85 2.91
C ALA A 39 -8.66 -13.75 3.63
N LEU A 40 -7.44 -13.25 3.89
CA LEU A 40 -6.41 -13.93 4.66
C LEU A 40 -6.72 -13.77 6.16
N ASP A 41 -7.03 -14.88 6.85
CA ASP A 41 -7.36 -14.98 8.30
C ASP A 41 -6.16 -14.65 9.24
N ASP A 42 -5.17 -13.94 8.71
CA ASP A 42 -3.79 -13.99 9.18
C ASP A 42 -3.40 -12.80 10.08
N HIS A 43 -4.38 -12.24 10.79
CA HIS A 43 -4.22 -11.12 11.74
C HIS A 43 -3.46 -9.91 11.16
N TRP A 44 -3.66 -9.62 9.87
CA TRP A 44 -2.93 -8.56 9.17
C TRP A 44 -3.18 -7.16 9.76
N ASN A 45 -4.26 -6.97 10.52
CA ASN A 45 -4.63 -5.68 11.14
C ASN A 45 -3.50 -5.06 11.98
N ALA A 46 -2.54 -5.84 12.49
CA ALA A 46 -1.38 -5.32 13.23
C ALA A 46 -0.13 -5.08 12.35
N SER A 47 -0.20 -5.37 11.06
CA SER A 47 0.93 -5.26 10.13
C SER A 47 1.18 -3.82 9.71
N TRP A 48 2.43 -3.56 9.36
CA TRP A 48 2.89 -2.29 8.80
C TRP A 48 2.95 -2.38 7.28
N PHE A 49 2.48 -1.33 6.61
CA PHE A 49 2.62 -1.17 5.17
C PHE A 49 3.88 -0.36 4.85
N MET A 50 4.70 -0.81 3.90
CA MET A 50 5.92 -0.12 3.49
C MET A 50 5.99 -0.01 1.97
N GLN A 51 6.34 1.18 1.47
CA GLN A 51 6.56 1.44 0.05
C GLN A 51 7.64 2.51 -0.19
N ASP A 52 8.11 2.63 -1.43
CA ASP A 52 9.08 3.65 -1.83
C ASP A 52 8.42 5.02 -2.12
N GLY A 53 9.25 6.04 -2.38
CA GLY A 53 8.82 7.41 -2.67
C GLY A 53 8.36 7.69 -4.11
N ALA A 54 7.99 6.69 -4.91
CA ALA A 54 7.62 6.88 -6.30
C ALA A 54 6.41 7.85 -6.46
N ARG A 55 6.38 8.62 -7.55
CA ARG A 55 5.34 9.66 -7.75
C ARG A 55 3.90 9.12 -7.70
N PRO A 56 3.56 7.96 -8.31
CA PRO A 56 2.21 7.40 -8.21
C PRO A 56 1.79 7.06 -6.78
N HIS A 57 2.76 6.80 -5.88
CA HIS A 57 2.50 6.43 -4.49
C HIS A 57 2.23 7.68 -3.63
N ARG A 58 2.75 8.86 -4.01
CA ARG A 58 2.75 10.11 -3.20
C ARG A 58 1.60 11.07 -3.53
N THR A 59 0.46 10.57 -3.99
CA THR A 59 -0.73 11.41 -4.19
C THR A 59 -1.59 11.44 -2.92
N HIS A 60 -2.34 12.52 -2.69
CA HIS A 60 -3.26 12.62 -1.55
C HIS A 60 -4.22 11.44 -1.48
N SER A 61 -4.77 11.02 -2.62
CA SER A 61 -5.66 9.87 -2.70
C SER A 61 -5.04 8.56 -2.21
N VAL A 62 -3.73 8.38 -2.39
CA VAL A 62 -3.01 7.20 -1.87
C VAL A 62 -2.73 7.35 -0.38
N PHE A 63 -2.42 8.56 0.10
CA PHE A 63 -2.32 8.82 1.53
C PHE A 63 -3.64 8.55 2.26
N ASP A 64 -4.76 9.03 1.72
CA ASP A 64 -6.09 8.82 2.28
C ASP A 64 -6.42 7.33 2.34
N PHE A 65 -6.19 6.60 1.24
CA PHE A 65 -6.40 5.15 1.18
C PHE A 65 -5.57 4.40 2.23
N LEU A 66 -4.27 4.71 2.35
CA LEU A 66 -3.41 4.06 3.32
C LEU A 66 -3.79 4.40 4.76
N SER A 67 -4.22 5.64 5.02
CA SER A 67 -4.71 6.05 6.34
C SER A 67 -5.99 5.33 6.74
N GLU A 68 -6.90 5.06 5.79
CA GLU A 68 -8.13 4.32 6.05
C GLU A 68 -7.86 2.88 6.49
N HIS A 69 -6.91 2.19 5.84
CA HIS A 69 -6.67 0.76 6.08
C HIS A 69 -5.56 0.46 7.10
N PHE A 70 -4.52 1.31 7.18
CA PHE A 70 -3.35 1.07 8.02
C PHE A 70 -3.15 2.12 9.11
N ASN A 71 -3.86 3.26 9.04
CA ASN A 71 -3.76 4.36 9.99
C ASN A 71 -2.31 4.85 10.15
N ASP A 72 -1.72 4.67 11.33
CA ASP A 72 -0.36 5.05 11.70
C ASP A 72 0.68 3.98 11.35
N ARG A 73 0.27 2.82 10.82
CA ARG A 73 1.16 1.71 10.50
C ARG A 73 1.67 1.76 9.07
N VAL A 74 2.15 2.93 8.66
CA VAL A 74 2.66 3.17 7.30
C VAL A 74 4.09 3.71 7.39
N ILE A 75 5.01 3.07 6.66
CA ILE A 75 6.40 3.49 6.46
C ILE A 75 6.51 3.99 5.02
N PHE A 76 6.47 5.31 4.84
CA PHE A 76 6.39 5.92 3.52
C PHE A 76 6.81 7.39 3.53
N LEU A 77 7.58 7.79 2.52
CA LEU A 77 8.07 9.16 2.36
C LEU A 77 6.94 10.21 2.42
N ASP A 78 7.12 11.19 3.29
CA ASP A 78 6.21 12.32 3.56
C ASP A 78 4.83 11.91 4.12
N TYR A 79 4.62 10.66 4.53
CA TYR A 79 3.33 10.24 5.08
C TYR A 79 2.95 11.04 6.34
N ASP A 80 3.88 11.20 7.26
CA ASP A 80 3.74 11.99 8.49
C ASP A 80 3.32 13.44 8.23
N LYS A 81 3.87 14.07 7.19
CA LYS A 81 3.54 15.45 6.82
C LYS A 81 2.14 15.58 6.23
N ASN A 82 1.58 14.51 5.67
CA ASN A 82 0.28 14.53 5.01
C ASN A 82 -0.85 14.04 5.93
N THR A 83 -0.56 13.12 6.86
CA THR A 83 -1.58 12.50 7.72
C THR A 83 -1.41 12.83 9.21
N GLY A 84 -0.25 13.35 9.62
CA GLY A 84 0.08 13.58 11.03
C GLY A 84 0.42 12.30 11.81
N SER A 85 0.62 11.17 11.12
CA SER A 85 0.91 9.85 11.71
C SER A 85 1.89 9.04 10.85
N GLY A 86 2.24 7.83 11.30
CA GLY A 86 3.18 6.97 10.58
C GLY A 86 4.64 7.41 10.66
N VAL A 87 5.46 6.77 9.84
CA VAL A 87 6.92 6.92 9.85
C VAL A 87 7.40 7.20 8.43
N ALA A 88 8.29 8.18 8.28
CA ALA A 88 8.88 8.59 7.01
C ALA A 88 10.37 8.89 7.17
#